data_AF-A0A5P8JQL6-F1
#
_entry.id   AF-A0A5P8JQL6-F1
#
_cell.length_a   1.000
_cell.length_b   1.000
_cell.length_c   1.000
_cell.angle_alpha   90.00
_cell.angle_beta   90.00
_cell.angle_gamma   90.00
#
_symmetry.space_group_name_H-M   'P 1'
#
loop_
_entity.id
_entity.type
_entity.pdbx_description
1 polymer ?
#
loop_
_entity_poly.entity_id
_entity_poly.type
_entity_poly.pdbx_seq_one_letter_code
_entity_poly.pdbx_strand_id
1 'polypeptide(L)'
;MMANKALRQLISTQADQLISETYTETHITQRLLDWQAHNPGADATLLASYQLAESRNFSEELLGRVLEQLSDQGYLNQPKA
;
A
#
# COMPACT_ATOMS: atom_id res chain seq x y z
N MET A 1 22.26 -5.54 10.67
CA MET A 1 21.62 -4.50 9.80
C MET A 1 21.54 -5.05 8.39
N MET A 2 20.38 -5.00 7.73
CA MET A 2 20.19 -5.53 6.36
C MET A 2 20.95 -4.70 5.33
N ALA A 3 21.50 -5.34 4.28
CA ALA A 3 22.14 -4.62 3.17
C ALA A 3 21.09 -3.85 2.34
N ASN A 4 21.42 -2.64 1.89
CA ASN A 4 20.49 -1.77 1.14
C ASN A 4 19.85 -2.47 -0.09
N LYS A 5 20.65 -3.27 -0.82
CA LYS A 5 20.16 -4.07 -1.96
C LYS A 5 19.06 -5.05 -1.54
N ALA A 6 19.23 -5.73 -0.42
CA ALA A 6 18.25 -6.68 0.10
C ALA A 6 16.96 -5.97 0.54
N LEU A 7 17.06 -4.78 1.16
CA LEU A 7 15.89 -3.98 1.53
C LEU A 7 15.11 -3.52 0.30
N ARG A 8 15.78 -3.04 -0.75
CA ARG A 8 15.13 -2.67 -2.01
C ARG A 8 14.42 -3.85 -2.67
N GLN A 9 15.06 -5.03 -2.65
CA GLN A 9 14.44 -6.25 -3.16
C GLN A 9 13.19 -6.62 -2.37
N LEU A 10 13.24 -6.56 -1.04
CA LEU A 10 12.08 -6.81 -0.18
C LEU A 10 10.92 -5.86 -0.52
N ILE A 11 11.20 -4.55 -0.60
CA ILE A 11 10.19 -3.54 -0.96
C ILE A 11 9.57 -3.84 -2.33
N SER A 12 10.39 -4.16 -3.34
CA SER A 12 9.90 -4.49 -4.68
C SER A 12 9.00 -5.72 -4.66
N THR A 13 9.43 -6.79 -3.98
CA THR A 13 8.67 -8.04 -3.90
C THR A 13 7.33 -7.83 -3.19
N GLN A 14 7.32 -7.10 -2.07
CA GLN A 14 6.08 -6.79 -1.35
C GLN A 14 5.14 -5.89 -2.17
N ALA A 15 5.69 -4.93 -2.92
CA ALA A 15 4.90 -4.09 -3.82
C ALA A 15 4.27 -4.91 -4.95
N ASP A 16 5.04 -5.78 -5.61
CA ASP A 16 4.54 -6.65 -6.68
C ASP A 16 3.41 -7.57 -6.18
N GLN A 17 3.60 -8.17 -5.00
CA GLN A 17 2.58 -8.99 -4.34
C GLN A 17 1.32 -8.18 -4.07
N LEU A 18 1.44 -7.04 -3.38
CA LEU A 18 0.31 -6.17 -3.06
C LEU A 18 -0.46 -5.73 -4.31
N ILE A 19 0.26 -5.36 -5.38
CA ILE A 19 -0.34 -4.98 -6.66
C ILE A 19 -1.15 -6.14 -7.24
N SER A 20 -0.56 -7.33 -7.31
CA SER A 20 -1.24 -8.50 -7.86
C SER A 20 -2.47 -8.92 -7.06
N GLU A 21 -2.46 -8.73 -5.74
CA GLU A 21 -3.55 -9.10 -4.84
C GLU A 21 -4.71 -8.11 -4.89
N THR A 22 -4.43 -6.79 -4.88
CA THR A 22 -5.45 -5.78 -4.56
C THR A 22 -5.41 -4.51 -5.42
N TYR A 23 -4.34 -4.25 -6.17
CA TYR A 23 -4.21 -3.06 -7.04
C TYR A 23 -4.09 -3.40 -8.52
N THR A 24 -4.72 -4.50 -8.96
CA THR A 24 -4.93 -4.75 -10.39
C THR A 24 -5.92 -3.73 -10.97
N GLU A 25 -5.90 -3.56 -12.30
CA GLU A 25 -6.82 -2.65 -13.00
C GLU A 25 -8.29 -2.92 -12.65
N THR A 26 -8.68 -4.19 -12.55
CA THR A 26 -10.03 -4.60 -12.15
C THR A 26 -10.40 -4.09 -10.76
N HIS A 27 -9.52 -4.27 -9.78
CA HIS A 27 -9.79 -3.83 -8.40
C HIS A 27 -9.82 -2.30 -8.29
N ILE A 28 -8.90 -1.60 -8.97
CA ILE A 28 -8.86 -0.13 -8.99
C ILE A 28 -10.14 0.43 -9.62
N THR A 29 -10.57 -0.15 -10.75
CA THR A 29 -11.80 0.27 -11.43
C THR A 29 -13.01 0.04 -10.55
N GLN A 30 -13.11 -1.12 -9.91
CA GLN A 30 -14.21 -1.43 -9.01
C GLN A 30 -14.29 -0.44 -7.84
N ARG A 31 -13.17 -0.16 -7.16
CA ARG A 31 -13.15 0.83 -6.06
C ARG A 31 -13.53 2.23 -6.52
N LEU A 32 -13.08 2.65 -7.71
CA LEU A 32 -13.47 3.94 -8.27
C LEU A 32 -14.97 4.01 -8.54
N LEU A 33 -15.56 2.98 -9.14
CA LEU A 33 -17.00 2.91 -9.41
C LEU A 33 -17.81 2.91 -8.11
N ASP A 34 -17.40 2.13 -7.13
CA ASP A 34 -18.06 2.07 -5.81
C ASP A 34 -17.97 3.44 -5.12
N TRP A 35 -16.81 4.08 -5.16
CA TRP A 35 -16.64 5.42 -4.60
C TRP A 35 -17.51 6.45 -5.33
N GLN A 36 -17.58 6.43 -6.67
CA GLN A 36 -18.42 7.32 -7.47
C GLN A 36 -19.90 7.13 -7.16
N ALA A 37 -20.36 5.89 -6.96
CA ALA A 37 -21.75 5.59 -6.60
C ALA A 37 -22.15 6.24 -5.25
N HIS A 38 -21.22 6.36 -4.31
CA HIS A 38 -21.43 7.03 -3.02
C HIS A 38 -21.19 8.55 -3.09
N ASN A 39 -20.57 9.05 -4.16
CA ASN A 39 -20.21 10.46 -4.35
C ASN A 39 -20.69 10.99 -5.72
N PRO A 40 -22.00 10.94 -6.04
CA PRO A 40 -22.52 11.25 -7.38
C PRO A 40 -22.33 12.71 -7.83
N GLY A 41 -22.00 13.62 -6.90
CA GLY A 41 -21.71 15.03 -7.16
C GLY A 41 -20.24 15.39 -7.00
N ALA A 42 -19.33 14.41 -7.01
CA ALA A 42 -17.91 14.68 -6.82
C ALA A 42 -17.37 15.65 -7.87
N ASP A 43 -16.76 16.74 -7.39
CA ASP A 43 -16.00 17.65 -8.22
C ASP A 43 -14.54 17.17 -8.39
N ALA A 44 -13.75 17.92 -9.15
CA ALA A 44 -12.36 17.60 -9.39
C ALA A 44 -11.52 17.59 -8.10
N THR A 45 -11.86 18.42 -7.10
CA THR A 45 -11.15 18.49 -5.83
C THR A 45 -11.41 17.24 -4.98
N LEU A 46 -12.67 16.79 -4.93
CA LEU A 46 -13.03 15.57 -4.22
C LEU A 46 -12.44 14.33 -4.90
N LEU A 47 -12.42 14.28 -6.23
CA LEU A 47 -11.76 13.21 -6.98
C LEU A 47 -10.25 13.17 -6.72
N ALA A 48 -9.57 14.32 -6.72
CA ALA A 48 -8.15 14.39 -6.40
C ALA A 48 -7.87 13.91 -4.96
N SER A 49 -8.74 14.25 -4.02
CA SER A 49 -8.64 13.80 -2.62
C SER A 49 -8.76 12.28 -2.51
N TYR A 50 -9.70 11.67 -3.25
CA TYR A 50 -9.81 10.20 -3.35
C TYR A 50 -8.55 9.56 -3.92
N GLN A 51 -7.99 10.09 -5.01
CA GLN A 51 -6.77 9.55 -5.62
C GLN A 51 -5.57 9.62 -4.66
N LEU A 52 -5.45 10.73 -3.91
CA LEU A 52 -4.42 10.86 -2.87
C LEU A 52 -4.63 9.88 -1.72
N ALA A 53 -5.88 9.62 -1.33
CA ALA A 53 -6.21 8.61 -0.32
C ALA A 53 -5.83 7.20 -0.80
N GLU A 54 -6.14 6.83 -2.05
CA GLU A 54 -5.75 5.53 -2.62
C GLU A 54 -4.23 5.35 -2.63
N SER A 55 -3.47 6.37 -3.02
CA SER A 55 -2.00 6.32 -3.00
C SER A 55 -1.43 6.21 -1.58
N ARG A 56 -2.05 6.87 -0.60
CA ARG A 56 -1.68 6.76 0.80
C ARG A 56 -1.95 5.36 1.33
N ASN A 57 -3.13 4.81 1.08
CA ASN A 57 -3.53 3.47 1.53
C ASN A 57 -2.54 2.41 1.02
N PHE A 58 -2.18 2.48 -0.27
CA PHE A 58 -1.17 1.58 -0.85
C PHE A 58 0.18 1.68 -0.13
N SER A 59 0.63 2.91 0.11
CA SER A 59 1.93 3.18 0.74
C SER A 59 1.98 2.72 2.20
N GLU A 60 0.89 2.92 2.94
CA GLU A 60 0.74 2.49 4.33
C GLU A 60 0.72 0.95 4.45
N GLU A 61 -0.02 0.27 3.57
CA GLU A 61 -0.05 -1.19 3.56
C GLU A 61 1.30 -1.79 3.16
N LEU A 62 1.93 -1.26 2.11
CA LEU A 62 3.28 -1.68 1.70
C LEU A 62 4.29 -1.50 2.84
N LEU A 63 4.25 -0.36 3.53
CA LEU A 63 5.10 -0.10 4.69
C LEU A 63 4.84 -1.11 5.80
N GLY A 64 3.58 -1.40 6.11
CA GLY A 64 3.18 -2.42 7.09
C GLY A 64 3.78 -3.79 6.77
N ARG A 65 3.57 -4.29 5.54
CA ARG A 65 4.10 -5.59 5.09
C ARG A 65 5.62 -5.67 5.15
N VAL A 66 6.32 -4.60 4.75
CA VAL A 66 7.79 -4.54 4.84
C VAL A 66 8.26 -4.55 6.29
N LEU A 67 7.63 -3.77 7.17
CA LEU A 67 8.00 -3.71 8.58
C LEU A 67 7.74 -5.04 9.30
N GLU A 68 6.61 -5.69 9.02
CA GLU A 68 6.29 -7.02 9.55
C GLU A 68 7.35 -8.05 9.13
N GLN A 69 7.68 -8.10 7.84
CA GLN A 69 8.70 -9.03 7.35
C GLN A 69 10.08 -8.76 7.95
N LEU A 70 10.45 -7.50 8.19
CA LEU A 70 11.68 -7.13 8.88
C LEU A 70 11.65 -7.51 10.37
N SER A 71 10.50 -7.39 11.02
CA SER A 71 10.28 -7.83 12.40
C SER A 71 10.50 -9.33 12.53
N ASP A 72 9.88 -10.13 11.65
CA ASP A 72 9.99 -11.58 11.64
C ASP A 72 11.42 -12.08 11.40
N GLN A 73 12.19 -11.33 10.60
CA GLN A 73 13.60 -11.61 10.33
C GLN A 73 14.53 -11.09 11.44
N GLY A 74 14.00 -10.50 12.52
CA GLY A 74 14.77 -9.99 13.65
C GLY A 74 15.55 -8.72 13.36
N TYR A 75 15.18 -7.97 12.33
CA TYR A 75 15.84 -6.69 11.98
C TYR A 75 15.30 -5.49 12.74
N LEU A 76 14.11 -5.59 13.32
CA LEU A 76 13.52 -4.55 14.16
C LEU A 76 13.77 -4.88 15.64
N ASN A 77 14.14 -3.87 16.43
CA ASN A 77 14.34 -4.04 17.86
C ASN A 77 13.00 -4.41 18.51
N GLN A 78 12.89 -5.63 19.05
CA GLN A 78 11.79 -5.97 19.95
C GLN A 78 11.88 -5.07 21.19
N PRO A 79 10.76 -4.55 21.73
CA PRO A 79 10.78 -3.94 23.05
C PRO A 79 11.33 -4.99 24.02
N LYS A 80 12.28 -4.62 24.89
CA LYS A 80 12.68 -5.50 25.99
C LYS A 80 11.44 -5.76 26.84
N ALA A 81 11.07 -7.04 26.97
CA ALA A 81 10.03 -7.51 27.87
C ALA A 81 10.32 -7.09 29.32
#